data_AF-A0A1I4SZI2-F1
#
_entry.id   AF-A0A1I4SZI2-F1
#
_cell.length_a   1.000
_cell.length_b   1.000
_cell.length_c   1.000
_cell.angle_alpha   90.00
_cell.angle_beta   90.00
_cell.angle_gamma   90.00
#
_symmetry.space_group_name_H-M   'P 1'
#
loop_
_entity.id
_entity.type
_entity.pdbx_description
1 polymer ?
#
loop_
_entity_poly.entity_id
_entity_poly.type
_entity_poly.pdbx_seq_one_letter_code
_entity_poly.pdbx_strand_id
1 'polypeptide(L)'
;MDPELAPVEEARGAVFPALSDEALPEIRRQIAEGSPGLDSEALTAGGRVRVEERQVPGPEGEPDITVLILSPAEDRGPKGGILSLHGGGMIMGDAGTT
;
A
#
# COMPACT_ATOMS: atom_id res chain seq x y z
N MET A 1 11.63 -14.53 19.33
CA MET A 1 10.30 -14.34 18.75
C MET A 1 9.38 -13.93 19.89
N ASP A 2 8.56 -12.91 19.68
CA ASP A 2 7.55 -12.48 20.67
C ASP A 2 6.45 -13.55 20.74
N PRO A 3 6.14 -14.12 21.92
CA PRO A 3 5.12 -15.16 22.03
C PRO A 3 3.72 -14.68 21.59
N GLU A 4 3.42 -13.39 21.69
CA GLU A 4 2.15 -12.82 21.26
C GLU A 4 1.99 -12.80 19.73
N LEU A 5 3.11 -12.86 18.99
CA LEU A 5 3.12 -12.86 17.51
C LEU A 5 3.07 -14.28 16.91
N ALA A 6 3.37 -15.32 17.70
CA ALA A 6 3.47 -16.69 17.20
C ALA A 6 2.20 -17.17 16.44
N PRO A 7 0.96 -16.90 16.91
CA PRO A 7 -0.24 -17.30 16.18
C PRO A 7 -0.40 -16.58 14.83
N VAL A 8 0.01 -15.31 14.76
CA VAL A 8 -0.08 -14.50 13.53
C VAL A 8 0.97 -14.97 12.52
N GLU A 9 2.16 -15.32 12.97
CA GLU A 9 3.21 -15.83 12.08
C GLU A 9 2.87 -17.19 11.48
N GLU A 10 2.29 -18.10 12.28
CA GLU A 10 1.79 -19.39 11.80
C GLU A 10 0.70 -19.18 10.73
N ALA A 11 -0.29 -18.33 11.02
CA ALA A 11 -1.33 -17.99 10.06
C ALA A 11 -0.76 -17.32 8.79
N ARG A 12 0.24 -16.44 8.92
CA ARG A 12 0.88 -15.78 7.79
C ARG A 12 1.60 -16.77 6.89
N GLY A 13 2.31 -17.75 7.45
CA GLY A 13 3.01 -18.78 6.67
C GLY A 13 2.07 -19.72 5.91
N ALA A 14 0.83 -19.88 6.39
CA ALA A 14 -0.20 -20.64 5.67
C ALA A 14 -0.79 -19.87 4.46
N VAL A 15 -0.75 -18.55 4.49
CA VAL A 15 -1.27 -17.67 3.42
C VAL A 15 -0.17 -17.31 2.42
N PHE A 16 0.99 -16.91 2.91
CA PHE A 16 2.12 -16.49 2.10
C PHE A 16 3.22 -17.54 2.12
N PRO A 17 3.52 -18.18 0.97
CA PRO A 17 4.66 -19.08 0.88
C PRO A 17 5.98 -18.33 1.08
N ALA A 18 7.05 -19.08 1.34
CA ALA A 18 8.39 -18.52 1.35
C ALA A 18 8.70 -17.84 0.01
N LEU A 19 9.30 -16.64 0.09
CA LEU A 19 9.66 -15.87 -1.10
C LEU A 19 10.67 -16.64 -1.94
N SER A 20 10.31 -16.88 -3.20
CA SER A 20 11.13 -17.52 -4.22
C SER A 20 10.69 -17.02 -5.58
N ASP A 21 11.51 -17.22 -6.61
CA ASP A 21 11.17 -16.83 -7.98
C ASP A 21 9.90 -17.54 -8.49
N GLU A 22 9.70 -18.81 -8.08
CA GLU A 22 8.51 -19.60 -8.43
C GLU A 22 7.25 -19.08 -7.74
N ALA A 23 7.35 -18.69 -6.47
CA ALA A 23 6.20 -18.20 -5.70
C ALA A 23 5.87 -16.72 -5.96
N LEU A 24 6.83 -15.92 -6.45
CA LEU A 24 6.70 -14.47 -6.58
C LEU A 24 5.49 -14.01 -7.43
N PRO A 25 5.16 -14.61 -8.58
CA PRO A 25 3.98 -14.21 -9.35
C PRO A 25 2.68 -14.35 -8.54
N GLU A 26 2.55 -15.42 -7.77
CA GLU A 26 1.39 -15.66 -6.91
C GLU A 26 1.34 -14.70 -5.73
N ILE A 27 2.48 -14.45 -5.07
CA ILE A 27 2.58 -13.48 -3.98
C ILE A 27 2.16 -12.08 -4.46
N ARG A 28 2.63 -11.65 -5.64
CA ARG A 28 2.25 -10.36 -6.25
C ARG A 28 0.75 -10.27 -6.49
N ARG A 29 0.15 -11.34 -7.04
CA ARG A 29 -1.28 -11.40 -7.30
C ARG A 29 -2.09 -11.25 -6.01
N GLN A 30 -1.75 -12.01 -4.98
CA GLN A 30 -2.42 -11.95 -3.67
C GLN A 30 -2.30 -10.56 -3.02
N ILE A 31 -1.13 -9.93 -3.12
CA ILE A 31 -0.90 -8.57 -2.60
C ILE A 31 -1.74 -7.55 -3.37
N ALA A 32 -1.77 -7.62 -4.70
CA ALA A 32 -2.52 -6.69 -5.55
C ALA A 32 -4.05 -6.86 -5.42
N GLU A 33 -4.53 -8.07 -5.13
CA GLU A 33 -5.94 -8.34 -4.81
C GLU A 33 -6.35 -7.76 -3.44
N GLY A 34 -5.38 -7.34 -2.63
CA GLY A 34 -5.58 -6.69 -1.34
C GLY A 34 -5.96 -7.65 -0.22
N SER A 35 -5.97 -7.12 1.01
CA SER A 35 -6.58 -7.81 2.15
C SER A 35 -8.05 -7.43 2.28
N PRO A 36 -8.96 -8.38 2.59
CA PRO A 36 -10.35 -8.04 2.89
C PRO A 36 -10.43 -6.98 4.00
N GLY A 37 -10.96 -5.79 3.70
CA GLY A 37 -11.14 -4.69 4.65
C GLY A 37 -10.24 -3.46 4.48
N LEU A 38 -9.32 -3.46 3.51
CA LEU A 38 -8.61 -2.26 3.03
C LEU A 38 -9.20 -1.81 1.70
N ASP A 39 -10.48 -1.43 1.70
CA ASP A 39 -11.10 -0.82 0.53
C ASP A 39 -10.86 0.70 0.49
N SER A 40 -11.21 1.32 -0.63
CA SER A 40 -11.11 2.78 -0.78
C SER A 40 -11.93 3.55 0.26
N GLU A 41 -12.97 2.93 0.85
CA GLU A 41 -13.78 3.53 1.90
C GLU A 41 -12.98 3.68 3.20
N ALA A 42 -12.16 2.69 3.57
CA ALA A 42 -11.25 2.78 4.71
C ALA A 42 -10.29 3.99 4.58
N LEU A 43 -9.76 4.25 3.38
CA LEU A 43 -8.86 5.37 3.12
C LEU A 43 -9.51 6.75 3.34
N THR A 44 -10.84 6.85 3.22
CA THR A 44 -11.55 8.10 3.51
C THR A 44 -11.63 8.42 5.00
N ALA A 45 -11.32 7.45 5.86
CA ALA A 45 -11.44 7.55 7.31
C ALA A 45 -12.83 8.02 7.77
N GLY A 46 -13.88 7.54 7.09
CA GLY A 46 -15.27 7.97 7.29
C GLY A 46 -15.54 9.37 6.73
N GLY A 47 -14.98 9.67 5.55
CA GLY A 47 -15.16 10.95 4.84
C GLY A 47 -14.31 12.12 5.36
N ARG A 48 -13.44 11.91 6.36
CA ARG A 48 -12.54 12.95 6.88
C ARG A 48 -11.31 13.18 6.02
N VAL A 49 -10.98 12.21 5.16
CA VAL A 49 -9.86 12.25 4.22
C VAL A 49 -10.40 12.21 2.80
N ARG A 50 -9.93 13.12 1.95
CA ARG A 50 -10.06 13.07 0.50
C ARG A 50 -8.93 12.21 -0.05
N VAL A 51 -9.31 11.27 -0.92
CA VAL A 51 -8.42 10.36 -1.63
C VAL A 51 -8.40 10.79 -3.11
N GLU A 52 -7.21 11.02 -3.67
CA GLU A 52 -7.03 11.38 -5.07
C GLU A 52 -5.85 10.60 -5.65
N GLU A 53 -6.03 9.96 -6.80
CA GLU A 53 -4.91 9.49 -7.62
C GLU A 53 -4.51 10.57 -8.62
N ARG A 54 -3.21 10.81 -8.74
CA ARG A 54 -2.66 11.82 -9.64
C ARG A 54 -1.46 11.27 -10.40
N GLN A 55 -1.41 11.55 -11.69
CA GLN A 55 -0.19 11.38 -12.48
C GLN A 55 0.73 12.59 -12.28
N VAL A 56 1.98 12.34 -11.92
CA VAL A 56 3.04 13.35 -11.87
C VAL A 56 4.13 13.01 -12.89
N PRO A 57 4.77 14.02 -13.51
CA PRO A 57 5.83 13.76 -14.49
C PRO A 57 6.94 12.89 -13.91
N GLY A 58 7.30 11.84 -14.64
CA GLY A 58 8.48 11.04 -14.34
C GLY A 58 9.78 11.77 -14.69
N PRO A 59 10.93 11.13 -14.40
CA PRO A 59 12.22 11.56 -14.95
C PRO A 59 12.22 11.68 -16.48
N GLU A 60 13.20 12.40 -17.02
CA GLU A 60 13.33 12.58 -18.47
C GLU A 60 13.40 11.22 -19.20
N GLY A 61 12.50 11.02 -20.17
CA GLY A 61 12.42 9.79 -20.96
C GLY A 61 11.66 8.64 -20.29
N GLU A 62 11.23 8.82 -19.03
CA GLU A 62 10.51 7.80 -18.26
C GLU A 62 9.00 8.09 -18.19
N PRO A 63 8.16 7.07 -17.93
CA PRO A 63 6.72 7.25 -17.77
C PRO A 63 6.34 8.14 -16.57
N ASP A 64 5.15 8.73 -16.64
CA ASP A 64 4.52 9.39 -15.50
C ASP A 64 4.31 8.42 -14.33
N ILE A 65 4.41 8.95 -13.11
CA ILE A 65 4.27 8.21 -11.87
C ILE A 65 2.89 8.48 -11.27
N THR A 66 2.18 7.43 -10.86
CA THR A 66 0.95 7.56 -10.08
C THR A 66 1.28 7.83 -8.62
N VAL A 67 0.70 8.89 -8.05
CA VAL A 67 0.74 9.16 -6.62
C VAL A 67 -0.66 9.13 -6.02
N LEU A 68 -0.79 8.46 -4.88
CA LEU A 68 -2.00 8.49 -4.06
C LEU A 68 -1.88 9.64 -3.04
N ILE A 69 -2.76 10.63 -3.16
CA ILE A 69 -2.77 11.81 -2.30
C ILE A 69 -3.91 11.66 -1.29
N LEU A 70 -3.53 11.59 -0.02
CA LEU A 70 -4.45 11.64 1.11
C LEU A 70 -4.38 13.04 1.73
N SER A 71 -5.51 13.72 1.79
CA SER A 71 -5.59 15.08 2.36
C SER A 71 -6.82 15.25 3.24
N PRO A 72 -6.78 16.10 4.28
CA PRO A 72 -7.98 16.43 5.05
C PRO A 72 -9.12 16.91 4.14
N ALA A 73 -10.33 16.41 4.35
CA ALA A 73 -11.50 16.83 3.58
C ALA A 73 -11.82 18.32 3.79
N GLU A 74 -11.64 18.80 5.03
CA GLU A 74 -11.75 20.20 5.44
C GLU A 74 -10.39 20.89 5.33
N ASP A 75 -10.34 22.04 4.63
CA ASP A 75 -9.14 22.85 4.62
C ASP A 75 -9.00 23.65 5.91
N ARG A 76 -7.80 23.60 6.52
CA ARG A 76 -7.47 24.28 7.77
C ARG A 76 -6.25 25.19 7.62
N GLY A 77 -5.88 25.52 6.39
CA GLY A 77 -4.72 26.35 6.05
C GLY A 77 -3.48 25.54 5.68
N PRO A 78 -2.28 26.17 5.72
CA PRO A 78 -1.02 25.51 5.41
C PRO A 78 -0.78 24.27 6.26
N LYS A 79 -0.31 23.18 5.63
CA LYS A 79 -0.10 21.87 6.24
C LYS A 79 1.21 21.26 5.76
N GLY A 80 1.85 20.48 6.63
CA GLY A 80 2.98 19.65 6.23
C GLY A 80 2.55 18.51 5.32
N GLY A 81 3.49 17.97 4.54
CA GLY A 81 3.30 16.79 3.70
C GLY A 81 4.17 15.63 4.18
N ILE A 82 3.67 14.42 4.00
CA ILE A 82 4.44 13.18 4.20
C ILE A 82 4.54 12.51 2.83
N LEU A 83 5.78 12.22 2.41
CA LEU A 83 6.02 11.33 1.28
C LEU A 83 6.17 9.91 1.84
N SER A 84 5.18 9.06 1.58
CA SER A 84 5.22 7.63 1.91
C SER A 84 5.62 6.83 0.68
N LEU A 85 6.56 5.90 0.85
CA LEU A 85 6.96 4.93 -0.16
C LEU A 85 6.66 3.54 0.41
N HIS A 86 5.88 2.75 -0.32
CA HIS A 86 5.46 1.44 0.16
C HIS A 86 6.63 0.45 0.30
N GLY A 87 6.42 -0.58 1.13
CA GLY A 87 7.38 -1.68 1.30
C GLY A 87 7.34 -2.69 0.14
N GLY A 88 7.77 -3.92 0.40
CA GLY A 88 7.72 -5.01 -0.60
C GLY A 88 9.05 -5.29 -1.32
N GLY A 89 10.17 -4.82 -0.76
CA GLY A 89 11.50 -5.22 -1.23
C GLY A 89 11.80 -4.85 -2.68
N MET A 90 11.18 -3.77 -3.18
CA MET A 90 11.29 -3.28 -4.57
C MET A 90 10.68 -4.19 -5.64
N ILE A 91 9.93 -5.24 -5.25
CA ILE A 91 9.43 -6.24 -6.19
C ILE A 91 7.93 -6.48 -6.10
N MET A 92 7.22 -5.95 -5.11
CA MET A 92 5.79 -6.16 -4.90
C MET A 92 5.14 -5.00 -4.13
N GLY A 93 3.81 -4.93 -4.20
CA GLY A 93 3.01 -3.87 -3.60
C GLY A 93 2.85 -2.64 -4.50
N ASP A 94 1.90 -1.79 -4.14
CA ASP A 94 1.66 -0.47 -4.73
C ASP A 94 1.40 0.59 -3.64
N ALA A 95 1.10 1.82 -4.07
CA ALA A 95 0.87 2.96 -3.18
C ALA A 95 -0.33 2.80 -2.22
N GLY A 96 -1.27 1.90 -2.52
CA GLY A 96 -2.45 1.62 -1.70
C GLY A 96 -2.36 0.33 -0.88
N THR A 97 -1.29 -0.48 -1.05
CA THR A 97 -1.21 -1.80 -0.42
C THR A 97 -0.61 -1.80 1.00
N THR A 98 -0.23 -0.64 1.57
CA THR A 98 0.38 -0.54 2.91
C THR A 98 -0.29 0.50 3.80
#